data_AF-A0A3L9MAK6-F1
#
_entry.id   AF-A0A3L9MAK6-F1
#
_cell.length_a   1.000
_cell.length_b   1.000
_cell.length_c   1.000
_cell.angle_alpha   90.00
_cell.angle_beta   90.00
_cell.angle_gamma   90.00
#
_symmetry.space_group_name_H-M   'P 1'
#
loop_
_entity.id
_entity.type
_entity.pdbx_description
1 polymer ?
#
loop_
_entity_poly.entity_id
_entity_poly.type
_entity_poly.pdbx_seq_one_letter_code
_entity_poly.pdbx_strand_id
1 'polypeptide(L)'
;MILNFYKLLTQRLDVSKKQIWRCLIQTPLYAGIPIFFILSVFFAPNDYFSIEIFKVFYEMFLATLCIALIYFILVFLPTYLVQVLLKKYKILNFFSMIAYAVLFTAIVPSLIMILNTAQINIIPLGFFLIFCFFSLTFPLTNWILLLRTTNKSKTCSKLKYPD
;
A
#
# COMPACT_ATOMS: atom_id res chain seq x y z
N MET A 1 -10.30 20.57 15.57
CA MET A 1 -9.79 19.86 14.36
C MET A 1 -8.96 18.62 14.73
N ILE A 2 -7.95 18.74 15.60
CA ILE A 2 -7.06 17.63 16.03
C ILE A 2 -7.82 16.44 16.65
N LEU A 3 -8.79 16.71 17.54
CA LEU A 3 -9.57 15.66 18.20
C LEU A 3 -10.39 14.80 17.23
N ASN A 4 -10.95 15.42 16.17
CA ASN A 4 -11.72 14.71 15.13
C ASN A 4 -10.82 13.82 14.28
N PHE A 5 -9.59 14.25 14.02
CA PHE A 5 -8.61 13.46 13.29
C PHE A 5 -8.15 12.25 14.13
N TYR A 6 -7.85 12.45 15.41
CA TYR A 6 -7.51 11.35 16.30
C TYR A 6 -8.63 10.31 16.42
N LYS A 7 -9.89 10.78 16.50
CA LYS A 7 -11.07 9.92 16.48
C LYS A 7 -11.17 9.11 15.19
N LEU A 8 -10.80 9.69 14.04
CA LEU A 8 -10.76 8.98 12.76
C LEU A 8 -9.71 7.86 12.74
N LEU A 9 -8.52 8.11 13.29
CA LEU A 9 -7.43 7.12 13.33
C LEU A 9 -7.73 5.97 14.31
N THR A 10 -8.31 6.29 15.45
CA THR A 10 -8.68 5.30 16.48
C THR A 10 -9.97 4.54 16.17
N GLN A 11 -10.76 5.02 15.20
CA GLN A 11 -12.00 4.36 14.79
C GLN A 11 -11.73 2.93 14.33
N ARG A 12 -12.49 1.99 14.88
CA ARG A 12 -12.48 0.59 14.44
C ARG A 12 -13.11 0.47 13.06
N LEU A 13 -12.44 -0.27 12.19
CA LEU A 13 -12.89 -0.58 10.85
C LEU A 13 -13.76 -1.84 10.90
N ASP A 14 -15.07 -1.65 10.77
CA ASP A 14 -16.03 -2.76 10.68
C ASP A 14 -16.23 -3.16 9.23
N VAL A 15 -15.40 -4.09 8.78
CA VAL A 15 -15.33 -4.55 7.38
C VAL A 15 -15.44 -6.08 7.29
N SER A 16 -16.12 -6.56 6.26
CA SER A 16 -16.21 -7.99 5.92
C SER A 16 -14.90 -8.52 5.31
N LYS A 17 -14.68 -9.84 5.35
CA LYS A 17 -13.50 -10.47 4.73
C LYS A 17 -13.43 -10.17 3.22
N LYS A 18 -14.58 -10.17 2.54
CA LYS A 18 -14.70 -9.82 1.13
C LYS A 18 -14.31 -8.37 0.85
N GLN A 19 -14.65 -7.43 1.74
CA GLN A 19 -14.24 -6.04 1.62
C GLN A 19 -12.73 -5.87 1.84
N ILE A 20 -12.15 -6.57 2.84
CA ILE A 20 -10.70 -6.60 3.06
C ILE A 20 -9.97 -7.08 1.81
N TRP A 21 -10.38 -8.23 1.27
CA TRP A 21 -9.81 -8.80 0.05
C TRP A 21 -9.86 -7.83 -1.13
N ARG A 22 -11.03 -7.23 -1.37
CA ARG A 22 -11.22 -6.25 -2.45
C ARG A 22 -10.32 -5.02 -2.29
N CYS A 23 -10.22 -4.47 -1.07
CA CYS A 23 -9.38 -3.29 -0.82
C CYS A 23 -7.91 -3.60 -1.05
N LEU A 24 -7.44 -4.78 -0.63
CA LEU A 24 -6.07 -5.22 -0.85
C LEU A 24 -5.74 -5.39 -2.34
N ILE A 25 -6.63 -6.00 -3.14
CA ILE A 25 -6.42 -6.11 -4.61
C ILE A 25 -6.32 -4.73 -5.26
N GLN A 26 -7.11 -3.78 -4.80
CA GLN A 26 -7.11 -2.43 -5.34
C GLN A 26 -5.92 -1.59 -4.87
N THR A 27 -5.27 -1.96 -3.76
CA THR A 27 -4.23 -1.16 -3.11
C THR A 27 -3.07 -0.83 -4.05
N PRO A 28 -2.48 -1.77 -4.82
CA PRO A 28 -1.39 -1.44 -5.74
C PRO A 28 -1.78 -0.49 -6.86
N LEU A 29 -3.02 -0.55 -7.34
CA LEU A 29 -3.50 0.36 -8.38
C LEU A 29 -3.59 1.79 -7.85
N TYR A 30 -4.12 1.96 -6.64
CA TYR A 30 -4.25 3.29 -6.03
C TYR A 30 -2.93 3.81 -5.47
N ALA A 31 -2.05 2.95 -4.97
CA ALA A 31 -0.73 3.32 -4.46
C ALA A 31 0.27 3.57 -5.60
N GLY A 32 0.11 2.89 -6.74
CA GLY A 32 0.96 3.07 -7.92
C GLY A 32 0.90 4.48 -8.49
N ILE A 33 -0.26 5.15 -8.43
CA ILE A 33 -0.44 6.53 -8.92
C ILE A 33 0.49 7.52 -8.18
N PRO A 34 0.42 7.66 -6.84
CA PRO A 34 1.32 8.56 -6.13
C PRO A 34 2.78 8.12 -6.22
N ILE A 35 3.08 6.81 -6.22
CA ILE A 35 4.46 6.32 -6.40
C ILE A 35 5.02 6.79 -7.74
N PHE A 36 4.28 6.60 -8.83
CA PHE A 36 4.69 6.99 -10.17
C PHE A 36 4.93 8.51 -10.27
N PHE A 37 4.03 9.32 -9.69
CA PHE A 37 4.19 10.77 -9.70
C PHE A 37 5.41 11.23 -8.91
N ILE A 38 5.65 10.63 -7.73
CA ILE A 38 6.84 10.94 -6.93
C ILE A 38 8.10 10.56 -7.70
N LEU A 39 8.17 9.35 -8.25
CA LEU A 39 9.30 8.92 -9.08
C LEU A 39 9.53 9.89 -10.25
N SER A 40 8.47 10.34 -10.91
CA SER A 40 8.56 11.28 -12.03
C SER A 40 9.19 12.61 -11.64
N VAL A 41 8.92 13.12 -10.43
CA VAL A 41 9.56 14.35 -9.94
C VAL A 41 11.04 14.11 -9.61
N PHE A 42 11.39 12.96 -9.01
CA PHE A 42 12.78 12.67 -8.62
C PHE A 42 13.70 12.37 -9.79
N PHE A 43 13.16 11.75 -10.85
CA PHE A 43 13.94 11.30 -12.00
C PHE A 43 13.72 12.16 -13.25
N ALA A 44 12.97 13.27 -13.16
CA ALA A 44 12.78 14.19 -14.27
C ALA A 44 14.15 14.69 -14.78
N PRO A 45 14.47 14.53 -16.08
CA PRO A 45 15.67 15.10 -16.65
C PRO A 45 15.59 16.63 -16.62
N ASN A 46 16.74 17.31 -16.49
CA ASN A 46 16.81 18.77 -16.53
C ASN A 46 16.31 19.34 -17.88
N ASP A 47 16.44 18.57 -18.96
CA ASP A 47 15.97 18.93 -20.30
C ASP A 47 14.64 18.22 -20.61
N TYR A 48 13.54 18.95 -20.40
CA TYR A 48 12.17 18.43 -20.47
C TYR A 48 11.69 18.00 -21.87
N PHE A 49 12.43 18.31 -22.95
CA PHE A 49 12.00 18.13 -24.34
C PHE A 49 12.87 17.16 -25.16
N SER A 50 13.61 16.26 -24.50
CA SER A 50 14.42 15.23 -25.16
C SER A 50 13.69 13.88 -25.27
N ILE A 51 14.06 13.05 -26.25
CA ILE A 51 13.65 11.63 -26.36
C ILE A 51 13.96 10.86 -25.06
N GLU A 52 14.97 11.32 -24.32
CA GLU A 52 15.35 10.78 -23.02
C GLU A 52 14.20 10.82 -22.00
N ILE A 53 13.27 11.78 -22.09
CA ILE A 53 12.14 11.85 -21.17
C ILE A 53 11.21 10.65 -21.32
N PHE A 54 10.98 10.18 -22.56
CA PHE A 54 10.17 8.99 -22.83
C PHE A 54 10.81 7.73 -22.28
N LYS A 55 12.15 7.63 -22.37
CA LYS A 55 12.90 6.52 -21.80
C LYS A 55 12.77 6.48 -20.27
N VAL A 56 12.91 7.63 -19.62
CA VAL A 56 12.74 7.76 -18.16
C VAL A 56 11.32 7.38 -17.73
N PHE A 57 10.29 7.89 -18.41
CA PHE A 57 8.89 7.52 -18.12
C PHE A 57 8.63 6.02 -18.27
N TYR A 58 9.19 5.40 -19.31
CA TYR A 58 9.08 3.96 -19.51
C TYR A 58 9.76 3.15 -18.39
N GLU A 59 10.98 3.52 -18.00
CA GLU A 59 11.71 2.87 -16.91
C GLU A 59 10.97 3.02 -15.57
N MET A 60 10.40 4.19 -15.27
CA MET A 60 9.59 4.41 -14.07
C MET A 60 8.28 3.61 -14.07
N PHE A 61 7.65 3.49 -15.24
CA PHE A 61 6.47 2.64 -15.40
C PHE A 61 6.80 1.18 -15.09
N LEU A 62 7.91 0.66 -15.65
CA LEU A 62 8.40 -0.69 -15.35
C LEU A 62 8.75 -0.87 -13.87
N ALA A 63 9.40 0.11 -13.24
CA ALA A 63 9.70 0.08 -11.81
C ALA A 63 8.41 -0.01 -10.97
N THR A 64 7.40 0.79 -11.31
CA THR A 64 6.09 0.79 -10.62
C THR A 64 5.38 -0.56 -10.77
N LEU A 65 5.43 -1.18 -11.96
CA LEU A 65 4.90 -2.52 -12.19
C LEU A 65 5.65 -3.58 -11.37
N CYS A 66 6.98 -3.50 -11.29
CA CYS A 66 7.79 -4.40 -10.49
C CYS A 66 7.41 -4.32 -9.00
N ILE A 67 7.27 -3.11 -8.46
CA ILE A 67 6.81 -2.90 -7.07
C ILE A 67 5.41 -3.51 -6.85
N ALA A 68 4.48 -3.34 -7.80
CA ALA A 68 3.15 -3.93 -7.72
C ALA A 68 3.19 -5.48 -7.75
N LEU A 69 4.06 -6.08 -8.56
CA LEU A 69 4.27 -7.53 -8.58
C LEU A 69 4.82 -8.05 -7.26
N ILE A 70 5.84 -7.37 -6.71
CA ILE A 70 6.39 -7.71 -5.38
C ILE A 70 5.30 -7.66 -4.32
N TYR A 71 4.43 -6.65 -4.36
CA TYR A 71 3.29 -6.58 -3.46
C TYR A 71 2.39 -7.82 -3.57
N PHE A 72 2.00 -8.24 -4.77
CA PHE A 72 1.11 -9.39 -4.94
C PHE A 72 1.74 -10.72 -4.51
N ILE A 73 3.04 -10.89 -4.74
CA ILE A 73 3.76 -12.13 -4.42
C ILE A 73 4.06 -12.21 -2.91
N LEU A 74 4.60 -11.13 -2.33
CA LEU A 74 5.18 -11.17 -0.98
C LEU A 74 4.32 -10.47 0.10
N VAL A 75 3.52 -9.48 -0.26
CA VAL A 75 2.86 -8.60 0.74
C VAL A 75 1.37 -8.92 0.87
N PHE A 76 0.70 -9.26 -0.24
CA PHE A 76 -0.75 -9.40 -0.30
C PHE A 76 -1.30 -10.45 0.67
N LEU A 77 -0.80 -11.68 0.56
CA LEU A 77 -1.31 -12.80 1.37
C LEU A 77 -1.00 -12.61 2.87
N PRO A 78 0.24 -12.28 3.30
CA PRO A 78 0.52 -12.01 4.71
C PRO A 78 -0.34 -10.88 5.27
N THR A 79 -0.50 -9.79 4.51
CA THR A 79 -1.35 -8.66 4.91
C THR A 79 -2.81 -9.06 5.07
N TYR A 80 -3.35 -9.85 4.13
CA TYR A 80 -4.71 -10.36 4.23
C TYR A 80 -4.92 -11.18 5.51
N LEU A 81 -4.01 -12.11 5.80
CA LEU A 81 -4.08 -12.95 7.00
C LEU A 81 -4.04 -12.11 8.27
N VAL A 82 -3.10 -11.16 8.37
CA VAL A 82 -3.00 -10.26 9.52
C VAL A 82 -4.27 -9.43 9.68
N GLN A 83 -4.83 -8.87 8.62
CA GLN A 83 -6.05 -8.06 8.71
C GLN A 83 -7.27 -8.88 9.13
N VAL A 84 -7.41 -10.10 8.63
CA VAL A 84 -8.48 -11.02 9.06
C VAL A 84 -8.31 -11.37 10.54
N LEU A 85 -7.09 -11.54 11.02
CA LEU A 85 -6.77 -11.79 12.42
C LEU A 85 -7.11 -10.58 13.30
N LEU A 86 -6.62 -9.39 12.94
CA LEU A 86 -6.91 -8.14 13.64
C LEU A 86 -8.41 -7.85 13.71
N LYS A 87 -9.14 -8.16 12.64
CA LYS A 87 -10.60 -8.11 12.63
C LYS A 87 -11.20 -9.06 13.67
N LYS A 88 -10.75 -10.33 13.72
CA LYS A 88 -11.24 -11.33 14.69
C LYS A 88 -11.12 -10.82 16.13
N TYR A 89 -10.00 -10.15 16.44
CA TYR A 89 -9.76 -9.55 17.75
C TYR A 89 -10.36 -8.14 17.94
N LYS A 90 -11.11 -7.61 16.96
CA LYS A 90 -11.75 -6.28 16.99
C LYS A 90 -10.77 -5.12 17.22
N ILE A 91 -9.51 -5.27 16.80
CA ILE A 91 -8.45 -4.27 16.94
C ILE A 91 -8.04 -3.63 15.60
N LEU A 92 -8.73 -3.97 14.51
CA LEU A 92 -8.47 -3.40 13.19
C LEU A 92 -8.80 -1.89 13.17
N ASN A 93 -7.76 -1.08 13.29
CA ASN A 93 -7.75 0.39 13.22
C ASN A 93 -6.48 0.88 12.50
N PHE A 94 -6.32 2.20 12.34
CA PHE A 94 -5.15 2.78 11.68
C PHE A 94 -3.83 2.31 12.29
N PHE A 95 -3.69 2.40 13.62
CA PHE A 95 -2.44 2.07 14.31
C PHE A 95 -2.05 0.60 14.15
N SER A 96 -3.01 -0.31 14.26
CA SER A 96 -2.78 -1.73 14.02
C SER A 96 -2.30 -2.00 12.59
N MET A 97 -2.82 -1.24 11.61
CA MET A 97 -2.41 -1.36 10.22
C MET A 97 -0.98 -0.88 9.98
N ILE A 98 -0.64 0.28 10.54
CA ILE A 98 0.71 0.82 10.44
C ILE A 98 1.71 -0.06 11.18
N ALA A 99 1.37 -0.57 12.36
CA ALA A 99 2.27 -1.40 13.15
C ALA A 99 2.71 -2.66 12.40
N TYR A 100 1.78 -3.44 11.84
CA TYR A 100 2.17 -4.62 11.05
C TYR A 100 2.88 -4.22 9.75
N ALA A 101 2.51 -3.07 9.16
CA ALA A 101 3.13 -2.63 7.94
C ALA A 101 4.60 -2.30 8.15
N VAL A 102 4.95 -1.60 9.24
CA VAL A 102 6.34 -1.34 9.63
C VAL A 102 7.13 -2.64 9.85
N LEU A 103 6.50 -3.69 10.37
CA LEU A 103 7.14 -5.00 10.42
C LEU A 103 7.41 -5.55 9.01
N PHE A 104 6.44 -5.47 8.10
CA PHE A 104 6.65 -5.89 6.72
C PHE A 104 7.64 -5.02 5.94
N THR A 105 7.78 -3.72 6.26
CA THR A 105 8.79 -2.85 5.66
C THR A 105 10.21 -3.27 6.05
N ALA A 106 10.39 -4.01 7.15
CA ALA A 106 11.68 -4.60 7.49
C ALA A 106 11.83 -6.03 6.92
N ILE A 107 10.79 -6.86 7.06
CA ILE A 107 10.84 -8.28 6.69
C ILE A 107 10.94 -8.47 5.18
N VAL A 108 10.07 -7.79 4.39
CA VAL A 108 9.97 -8.03 2.95
C VAL A 108 11.27 -7.62 2.24
N PRO A 109 11.86 -6.44 2.50
CA PRO A 109 13.14 -6.10 1.91
C PRO A 109 14.23 -7.07 2.37
N SER A 110 14.32 -7.41 3.67
CA SER A 110 15.33 -8.36 4.16
C SER A 110 15.25 -9.72 3.44
N LEU A 111 14.04 -10.21 3.18
CA LEU A 111 13.81 -11.47 2.47
C LEU A 111 14.23 -11.36 1.00
N ILE A 112 13.94 -10.24 0.34
CA ILE A 112 14.42 -9.93 -1.01
C ILE A 112 15.96 -9.89 -1.05
N MET A 113 16.59 -9.24 -0.06
CA MET A 113 18.05 -9.12 0.00
C MET A 113 18.73 -10.48 0.17
N ILE A 114 18.22 -11.33 1.06
CA ILE A 114 18.72 -12.70 1.23
C ILE A 114 18.60 -13.50 -0.08
N LEU A 115 17.44 -13.43 -0.75
CA LEU A 115 17.25 -14.10 -2.05
C LEU A 115 18.21 -13.57 -3.12
N ASN A 116 18.48 -12.26 -3.10
CA ASN A 116 19.37 -11.60 -4.06
C ASN A 116 20.84 -12.00 -3.85
N THR A 117 21.30 -12.07 -2.59
CA THR A 117 22.66 -12.52 -2.23
C THR A 117 22.84 -14.02 -2.45
N ALA A 118 21.78 -14.82 -2.28
CA ALA A 118 21.89 -16.27 -2.28
C ALA A 118 22.11 -16.88 -3.67
N GLN A 119 21.73 -16.23 -4.78
CA GLN A 119 22.05 -16.73 -6.15
C GLN A 119 21.59 -15.86 -7.32
N ILE A 120 20.75 -14.85 -7.11
CA ILE A 120 20.06 -14.19 -8.22
C ILE A 120 20.21 -12.70 -8.05
N ASN A 121 21.23 -12.11 -8.70
CA ASN A 121 21.54 -10.68 -8.68
C ASN A 121 20.48 -9.87 -9.47
N ILE A 122 19.19 -10.11 -9.19
CA ILE A 122 18.02 -9.61 -9.93
C ILE A 122 17.76 -8.15 -9.59
N ILE A 123 17.98 -7.76 -8.33
CA ILE A 123 17.53 -6.46 -7.81
C ILE A 123 18.74 -5.63 -7.35
N PRO A 124 19.03 -4.51 -8.03
CA PRO A 124 20.05 -3.57 -7.60
C PRO A 124 19.75 -2.98 -6.22
N LEU A 125 20.80 -2.69 -5.43
CA LEU A 125 20.68 -2.06 -4.11
C LEU A 125 19.89 -0.74 -4.15
N GLY A 126 20.03 0.04 -5.24
CA GLY A 126 19.27 1.28 -5.41
C GLY A 126 17.75 1.05 -5.48
N PHE A 127 17.31 -0.03 -6.13
CA PHE A 127 15.89 -0.39 -6.20
C PHE A 127 15.35 -0.83 -4.84
N PHE A 128 16.18 -1.51 -4.03
CA PHE A 128 15.84 -1.89 -2.67
C PHE A 128 15.54 -0.66 -1.78
N LEU A 129 16.37 0.38 -1.86
CA LEU A 129 16.16 1.62 -1.11
C LEU A 129 14.86 2.29 -1.51
N ILE A 130 14.59 2.39 -2.83
CA ILE A 130 13.35 2.93 -3.38
C ILE A 130 12.14 2.15 -2.84
N PHE A 131 12.19 0.82 -2.87
CA PHE A 131 11.12 -0.03 -2.34
C PHE A 131 10.83 0.23 -0.86
N CYS A 132 11.87 0.37 -0.03
CA CYS A 132 11.73 0.71 1.38
C CYS A 132 11.03 2.06 1.57
N PHE A 133 11.41 3.10 0.81
CA PHE A 133 10.78 4.43 0.88
C PHE A 133 9.28 4.38 0.57
N PHE A 134 8.89 3.64 -0.46
CA PHE A 134 7.49 3.59 -0.89
C PHE A 134 6.64 2.55 -0.17
N SER A 135 7.23 1.67 0.63
CA SER A 135 6.53 0.57 1.31
C SER A 135 5.35 1.03 2.18
N LEU A 136 5.43 2.21 2.81
CA LEU A 136 4.36 2.78 3.64
C LEU A 136 3.17 3.35 2.84
N THR A 137 3.33 3.58 1.53
CA THR A 137 2.22 4.07 0.70
C THR A 137 1.10 3.04 0.56
N PHE A 138 1.45 1.75 0.51
CA PHE A 138 0.51 0.63 0.42
C PHE A 138 -0.42 0.50 1.65
N PRO A 139 0.07 0.40 2.90
CA PRO A 139 -0.80 0.32 4.07
C PRO A 139 -1.65 1.57 4.26
N LEU A 140 -1.11 2.77 3.96
CA LEU A 140 -1.88 4.01 4.00
C LEU A 140 -3.03 3.98 3.00
N THR A 141 -2.75 3.62 1.75
CA THR A 141 -3.75 3.50 0.69
C THR A 141 -4.83 2.49 1.08
N ASN A 142 -4.42 1.32 1.57
CA ASN A 142 -5.36 0.30 2.01
C ASN A 142 -6.24 0.76 3.18
N TRP A 143 -5.67 1.48 4.16
CA TRP A 143 -6.45 2.05 5.26
C TRP A 143 -7.51 3.04 4.75
N ILE A 144 -7.14 3.92 3.82
CA ILE A 144 -8.08 4.88 3.20
C ILE A 144 -9.22 4.14 2.50
N LEU A 145 -8.92 3.07 1.74
CA LEU A 145 -9.92 2.26 1.05
C LEU A 145 -10.88 1.57 2.04
N LEU A 146 -10.36 1.02 3.13
CA LEU A 146 -11.15 0.38 4.19
C LEU A 146 -12.02 1.39 4.94
N LEU A 147 -11.48 2.57 5.24
CA LEU A 147 -12.22 3.66 5.87
C LEU A 147 -13.38 4.13 4.98
N ARG A 148 -13.13 4.34 3.69
CA ARG A 148 -14.16 4.71 2.71
C ARG A 148 -15.26 3.65 2.64
N THR A 149 -14.88 2.38 2.66
CA THR A 149 -15.82 1.25 2.62
C THR A 149 -16.68 1.19 3.88
N THR A 150 -16.08 1.42 5.05
CA THR A 150 -16.77 1.47 6.35
C THR A 150 -17.76 2.64 6.42
N ASN A 151 -17.37 3.81 5.90
CA ASN A 151 -18.25 4.97 5.88
C ASN A 151 -19.42 4.77 4.91
N LYS A 152 -19.17 4.15 3.74
CA LYS A 152 -20.23 3.84 2.76
C LYS A 152 -21.26 2.85 3.32
N SER A 153 -20.83 1.83 4.08
CA SER A 153 -21.76 0.90 4.71
C SER A 153 -22.62 1.58 5.80
N LYS A 154 -22.03 2.44 6.64
CA LYS A 154 -22.74 3.22 7.65
C LYS A 154 -23.77 4.18 7.07
N THR A 155 -23.47 4.83 5.95
CA THR A 155 -24.43 5.70 5.27
C THR A 155 -25.58 4.88 4.67
N CYS A 156 -25.28 3.72 4.09
CA CYS A 156 -26.30 2.83 3.51
C CYS A 156 -27.22 2.22 4.59
N SER A 157 -26.69 1.89 5.77
CA SER A 157 -27.51 1.39 6.88
C SER A 157 -28.46 2.45 7.45
N LYS A 158 -28.07 3.74 7.44
CA LYS A 158 -28.94 4.85 7.87
C LYS A 158 -30.08 5.16 6.89
N LEU A 159 -29.97 4.71 5.64
CA LEU A 159 -30.99 4.89 4.60
C LEU A 159 -32.01 3.74 4.57
N LYS A 160 -31.81 2.67 5.34
CA LYS A 160 -32.88 1.72 5.65
C LYS A 160 -33.75 2.38 6.72
N TYR A 161 -34.94 2.84 6.31
CA TYR A 161 -35.91 3.52 7.15
C TYR A 161 -36.19 2.72 8.44
N PRO A 162 -36.45 3.41 9.58
CA PRO A 162 -37.14 2.78 10.69
C PRO A 162 -38.57 2.44 10.22
N ASP A 163 -39.00 1.20 10.51
CA ASP A 163 -40.36 0.73 10.27
C ASP A 163 -41.42 1.65 10.89
#